data_AF-A0A022MRM3-F1
#
_entry.id   AF-A0A022MRM3-F1
#
_cell.length_a   1.000
_cell.length_b   1.000
_cell.length_c   1.000
_cell.angle_alpha   90.00
_cell.angle_beta   90.00
_cell.angle_gamma   90.00
#
_symmetry.space_group_name_H-M   'P 1'
#
loop_
_entity.id
_entity.type
_entity.pdbx_description
1 polymer ?
#
loop_
_entity_poly.entity_id
_entity_poly.type
_entity_poly.pdbx_seq_one_letter_code
_entity_poly.pdbx_strand_id
1 'polypeptide(L)'
;MDAMTTPAILADQLAARGLSVTNQGEHAVSVLNPLNPLVGETVTARGDCYLTGYGYEIGVHGDEPATAARLAFLLGLPCPQVPAQPTEAAR
;
A
#
# COMPACT_ATOMS: atom_id res chain seq x y z
N MET A 1 20.93 1.74 -3.28
CA MET A 1 19.74 1.11 -3.87
C MET A 1 18.77 2.23 -4.11
N ASP A 2 18.61 2.63 -5.37
CA ASP A 2 18.06 3.93 -5.75
C ASP A 2 16.57 4.02 -5.44
N ALA A 3 16.19 5.10 -4.76
CA ALA A 3 14.81 5.43 -4.41
C ALA A 3 13.83 5.52 -5.62
N MET A 4 14.34 5.39 -6.86
CA MET A 4 13.53 5.29 -8.08
C MET A 4 12.69 4.00 -8.17
N THR A 5 13.10 2.89 -7.54
CA THR A 5 12.40 1.61 -7.72
C THR A 5 11.31 1.37 -6.69
N THR A 6 11.47 1.90 -5.47
CA THR A 6 10.61 1.58 -4.34
C THR A 6 9.15 2.07 -4.51
N PRO A 7 8.88 3.30 -4.97
CA PRO A 7 7.51 3.74 -5.25
C PRO A 7 6.87 3.01 -6.44
N ALA A 8 7.68 2.62 -7.44
CA ALA A 8 7.20 1.86 -8.59
C ALA A 8 6.76 0.44 -8.20
N ILE A 9 7.52 -0.24 -7.33
CA ILE A 9 7.14 -1.55 -6.80
C ILE A 9 5.83 -1.45 -6.03
N LEU A 10 5.67 -0.42 -5.17
CA LEU A 10 4.41 -0.21 -4.45
C LEU A 10 3.25 0.05 -5.42
N ALA A 11 3.44 0.88 -6.44
CA ALA A 11 2.43 1.16 -7.47
C ALA A 11 1.96 -0.13 -8.16
N ASP A 12 2.89 -0.99 -8.58
CA ASP A 12 2.58 -2.27 -9.21
C ASP A 12 1.81 -3.20 -8.26
N GLN A 13 2.20 -3.26 -6.98
CA GLN A 13 1.50 -4.06 -5.97
C GLN A 13 0.07 -3.58 -5.70
N LEU A 14 -0.16 -2.27 -5.74
CA LEU A 14 -1.50 -1.66 -5.59
C LEU A 14 -2.36 -1.93 -6.82
N ALA A 15 -1.81 -1.77 -8.03
CA ALA A 15 -2.50 -2.05 -9.28
C ALA A 15 -2.88 -3.55 -9.39
N ALA A 16 -1.98 -4.45 -9.00
CA ALA A 16 -2.24 -5.90 -8.96
C ALA A 16 -3.39 -6.29 -8.01
N ARG A 17 -3.69 -5.44 -7.01
CA ARG A 17 -4.83 -5.62 -6.09
C ARG A 17 -6.12 -5.01 -6.60
N GLY A 18 -6.12 -4.38 -7.78
CA GLY A 18 -7.29 -3.78 -8.41
C GLY A 18 -7.53 -2.32 -8.03
N LEU A 19 -6.55 -1.64 -7.41
CA LEU A 19 -6.63 -0.20 -7.18
C LEU A 19 -6.23 0.56 -8.44
N SER A 20 -6.84 1.73 -8.63
CA SER A 20 -6.37 2.68 -9.63
C SER A 20 -5.21 3.48 -9.03
N VAL A 21 -4.08 3.52 -9.73
CA VAL A 21 -2.85 4.17 -9.27
C VAL A 21 -2.44 5.25 -10.25
N THR A 22 -2.16 6.45 -9.76
CA THR A 22 -1.62 7.57 -10.53
C THR A 22 -0.32 8.04 -9.88
N ASN A 23 0.78 8.03 -10.63
CA ASN A 23 2.04 8.58 -10.15
C ASN A 23 1.97 10.11 -10.09
N GLN A 24 2.23 10.70 -8.93
CA GLN A 24 2.20 12.15 -8.67
C GLN A 24 3.61 12.78 -8.68
N GLY A 25 4.64 11.98 -8.97
CA GLY A 25 6.03 12.40 -8.97
C GLY A 25 6.95 11.23 -8.62
N GLU A 26 8.22 11.51 -8.37
CA GLU A 26 9.24 10.47 -8.11
C GLU A 26 9.00 9.70 -6.80
N HIS A 27 8.29 10.29 -5.84
CA HIS A 27 8.11 9.72 -4.50
C HIS A 27 6.66 9.64 -4.05
N ALA A 28 5.69 9.96 -4.91
CA ALA A 28 4.29 10.02 -4.51
C ALA A 28 3.38 9.31 -5.51
N VAL A 29 2.41 8.57 -4.98
CA VAL A 29 1.37 7.90 -5.76
C VAL A 29 0.00 8.24 -5.17
N SER A 30 -0.95 8.59 -6.01
CA SER A 30 -2.37 8.68 -5.64
C SER A 30 -3.04 7.36 -5.97
N VAL A 31 -3.83 6.87 -5.04
CA VAL A 31 -4.48 5.56 -5.10
C VAL A 31 -5.97 5.74 -4.90
N LEU A 32 -6.78 5.13 -5.74
CA LEU A 32 -8.24 5.23 -5.70
C LEU A 32 -8.86 3.85 -5.76
N ASN A 33 -9.97 3.67 -5.03
CA ASN A 33 -10.84 2.51 -5.24
C ASN A 33 -11.71 2.76 -6.49
N PRO A 34 -11.56 1.97 -7.57
CA PRO A 34 -12.35 2.17 -8.78
C PRO A 34 -13.85 1.89 -8.58
N LEU A 35 -14.23 1.12 -7.55
CA LEU A 35 -15.63 0.83 -7.21
C LEU A 35 -16.25 1.95 -6.37
N ASN A 36 -15.44 2.79 -5.72
CA ASN A 36 -15.89 3.98 -5.00
C ASN A 36 -14.88 5.12 -5.18
N PRO A 37 -15.02 5.93 -6.24
CA PRO A 37 -14.04 6.96 -6.61
C PRO A 37 -13.84 8.08 -5.57
N LEU A 38 -14.70 8.17 -4.56
CA LEU A 38 -14.54 9.11 -3.44
C LEU A 38 -13.59 8.58 -2.36
N VAL A 39 -13.20 7.30 -2.44
CA VAL A 39 -12.31 6.64 -1.48
C VAL A 39 -10.95 6.47 -2.12
N GLY A 40 -9.98 7.24 -1.63
CA GLY A 40 -8.61 7.24 -2.10
C GLY A 40 -7.64 7.74 -1.05
N GLU A 41 -6.36 7.56 -1.33
CA GLU A 41 -5.25 7.98 -0.48
C GLU A 41 -4.09 8.45 -1.35
N THR A 42 -3.31 9.42 -0.86
CA THR A 42 -2.01 9.75 -1.45
C THR A 42 -0.92 9.17 -0.57
N VAL A 43 -0.01 8.42 -1.18
CA VAL A 43 1.08 7.75 -0.47
C VAL A 43 2.39 8.36 -0.92
N THR A 44 3.19 8.82 0.03
CA THR A 44 4.50 9.43 -0.22
C THR A 44 5.59 8.58 0.41
N ALA A 45 6.59 8.20 -0.37
CA ALA A 45 7.83 7.62 0.13
C ALA A 45 8.70 8.72 0.76
N ARG A 46 9.09 8.54 2.03
CA ARG A 46 9.93 9.49 2.76
C ARG A 46 10.92 8.73 3.64
N GLY A 47 12.21 8.86 3.33
CA GLY A 47 13.23 8.07 4.01
C GLY A 47 13.01 6.59 3.72
N ASP A 48 12.85 5.77 4.76
CA ASP A 48 12.62 4.33 4.66
C ASP A 48 11.15 3.92 4.84
N CYS A 49 10.23 4.89 4.87
CA CYS A 49 8.80 4.65 5.13
C CYS A 49 7.87 5.27 4.09
N TYR A 50 6.68 4.70 4.00
CA TYR A 50 5.55 5.23 3.25
C TYR A 50 4.60 5.94 4.20
N LEU A 51 4.19 7.15 3.81
CA LEU A 51 3.28 8.00 4.57
C LEU A 51 1.99 8.24 3.78
N THR A 52 0.86 8.26 4.47
CA THR A 52 -0.43 8.76 3.94
C THR A 52 -0.39 10.26 3.69
N GLY A 53 -1.40 10.81 3.00
CA GLY A 53 -1.54 12.25 2.77
C GLY A 53 -1.73 13.05 4.06
N TYR A 54 -2.11 12.36 5.14
CA TYR A 54 -2.25 12.91 6.49
C TYR A 54 -0.97 12.80 7.33
N GLY A 55 0.10 12.20 6.79
CA GLY A 55 1.40 12.07 7.46
C GLY A 55 1.54 10.84 8.37
N TYR A 56 0.56 9.93 8.41
CA TYR A 56 0.69 8.66 9.13
C TYR A 56 1.49 7.65 8.35
N GLU A 57 2.35 6.91 9.04
CA GLU A 57 3.06 5.77 8.48
C GLU A 57 2.09 4.63 8.12
N ILE A 58 2.23 4.10 6.90
CA ILE A 58 1.41 3.00 6.40
C ILE A 58 2.24 1.72 6.13
N GLY A 59 3.55 1.87 6.00
CA GLY A 59 4.49 0.77 5.84
C GLY A 59 5.91 1.26 5.57
N VAL A 60 6.80 0.31 5.28
CA VAL A 60 8.25 0.55 5.10
C VAL A 60 8.72 0.07 3.74
N HIS A 61 9.84 0.63 3.28
CA HIS A 61 10.54 0.18 2.08
C HIS A 61 11.02 -1.27 2.26
N GLY A 62 10.87 -2.08 1.22
CA GLY A 62 11.16 -3.52 1.24
C GLY A 62 10.00 -4.41 1.73
N ASP A 63 8.90 -3.82 2.22
CA ASP A 63 7.65 -4.52 2.54
C ASP A 63 6.46 -3.92 1.79
N GLU A 64 6.67 -3.62 0.51
CA GLU A 64 5.65 -3.09 -0.41
C GLU A 64 4.43 -4.01 -0.52
N PRO A 65 4.55 -5.36 -0.54
CA PRO A 65 3.39 -6.23 -0.58
C PRO A 65 2.47 -6.09 0.64
N ALA A 66 3.01 -5.97 1.86
CA ALA A 66 2.19 -5.77 3.05
C ALA A 66 1.63 -4.35 3.11
N THR A 67 2.42 -3.35 2.72
CA THR A 67 1.99 -1.96 2.60
C THR A 67 0.80 -1.83 1.65
N ALA A 68 0.88 -2.45 0.46
CA ALA A 68 -0.19 -2.47 -0.52
C ALA A 68 -1.43 -3.22 -0.01
N ALA A 69 -1.26 -4.31 0.74
CA ALA A 69 -2.38 -5.03 1.36
C ALA A 69 -3.11 -4.16 2.39
N ARG A 70 -2.37 -3.45 3.24
CA ARG A 70 -2.95 -2.52 4.23
C ARG A 70 -3.71 -1.38 3.56
N LEU A 71 -3.15 -0.78 2.50
CA LEU A 71 -3.82 0.25 1.72
C LEU A 71 -5.10 -0.27 1.03
N ALA A 72 -5.03 -1.43 0.39
CA ALA A 72 -6.20 -2.05 -0.24
C ALA A 72 -7.34 -2.28 0.76
N PHE A 73 -7.00 -2.77 1.96
CA PHE A 73 -7.96 -2.94 3.05
C PHE A 73 -8.60 -1.61 3.46
N LEU A 74 -7.79 -0.57 3.71
CA LEU A 74 -8.28 0.75 4.11
C LEU A 74 -9.17 1.40 3.04
N LEU A 75 -8.86 1.15 1.77
CA LEU A 75 -9.65 1.63 0.63
C LEU A 75 -10.87 0.76 0.32
N GLY A 76 -11.16 -0.24 1.16
CA GLY A 76 -12.38 -1.05 1.08
C GLY A 76 -12.35 -2.15 0.03
N LEU A 77 -11.18 -2.55 -0.46
CA LEU A 77 -11.06 -3.76 -1.26
C LEU A 77 -11.01 -4.99 -0.34
N PRO A 78 -11.70 -6.09 -0.72
CA PRO A 78 -11.64 -7.32 0.04
C PRO A 78 -10.20 -7.87 0.02
N CYS A 79 -9.57 -7.98 1.19
CA CYS A 79 -8.31 -8.69 1.31
C CYS A 79 -8.53 -10.18 1.01
N PRO A 80 -7.64 -10.84 0.25
CA PRO A 80 -7.46 -12.27 0.38
C PRO A 80 -7.14 -12.52 1.86
N GLN A 81 -8.00 -13.28 2.55
CA GLN A 81 -7.74 -13.63 3.95
C GLN A 81 -6.39 -14.36 3.98
N VAL A 82 -5.38 -13.76 4.60
CA VAL A 82 -4.20 -14.52 5.01
C VAL A 82 -4.74 -15.60 5.94
N PRO A 83 -4.58 -16.90 5.65
CA PRO A 83 -5.08 -17.94 6.54
C PRO A 83 -4.51 -17.66 7.93
N ALA A 84 -5.41 -17.51 8.91
CA ALA A 84 -5.01 -17.29 10.29
C ALA A 84 -4.03 -18.40 10.68
N GLN A 85 -2.78 -18.04 10.97
CA GLN A 85 -1.85 -19.03 11.47
C GLN A 85 -2.44 -19.58 12.77
N PRO A 86 -2.51 -20.92 12.93
CA PRO A 86 -2.97 -21.50 14.18
C PRO A 86 -2.09 -20.93 15.29
N THR A 87 -2.70 -20.24 16.24
CA THR A 87 -2.00 -19.86 17.47
C THR A 87 -1.51 -21.15 18.09
N GLU A 88 -0.20 -21.38 18.03
CA GLU A 88 0.43 -22.54 18.65
C GLU A 88 0.21 -22.37 20.15
N ALA A 89 -0.82 -23.05 20.66
CA ALA A 89 -1.11 -23.11 22.07
C ALA A 89 0.09 -23.78 22.73
N ALA A 90 0.85 -22.97 23.48
CA ALA A 90 1.99 -23.40 24.26
C ALA A 90 1.62 -24.64 25.09
N ARG A 91 2.45 -25.67 25.01
CA ARG A 91 2.54 -26.76 25.97
C ARG A 91 3.82 -26.61 26.78
#